data_AF-A0A8D2JA37-F1
#
_entry.id   AF-A0A8D2JA37-F1
#
_cell.length_a   1.000
_cell.length_b   1.000
_cell.length_c   1.000
_cell.angle_alpha   90.00
_cell.angle_beta   90.00
_cell.angle_gamma   90.00
#
_symmetry.space_group_name_H-M   'P 1'
#
loop_
_entity.id
_entity.type
_entity.pdbx_description
1 polymer ?
#
loop_
_entity_poly.entity_id
_entity_poly.type
_entity_poly.pdbx_seq_one_letter_code
_entity_poly.pdbx_strand_id
1 'polypeptide(L)'
;MEECIPHERANRDFCVKFPEEIRHDNLAGQLWFGAECLAAGSIIMNREIESMAMRPLAKGLTRSLEEVRGLLRDQALRDLNVYTARMKEALKQFDALFAEFELSYVSAMVPVQSPKEYDAQQEVIVLFCETVERALKLGYLTQDMIDDYEPALMFTIPRLAIV
;
A
#
# COMPACT_ATOMS: atom_id res chain seq x y z
N MET A 1 -6.65 9.70 -14.41
CA MET A 1 -6.66 10.13 -12.99
C MET A 1 -5.54 11.11 -12.71
N GLU A 2 -4.29 10.81 -13.09
CA GLU A 2 -3.14 11.71 -12.89
C GLU A 2 -3.34 13.10 -13.50
N GLU A 3 -3.95 13.18 -14.69
CA GLU A 3 -4.26 14.48 -15.32
C GLU A 3 -5.51 15.16 -14.75
N CYS A 4 -6.48 14.39 -14.23
CA CYS A 4 -7.79 14.91 -13.82
C CYS A 4 -7.80 15.45 -12.38
N ILE A 5 -7.08 14.76 -11.48
CA ILE A 5 -7.04 14.98 -10.03
C ILE A 5 -5.62 14.82 -9.46
N PRO A 6 -4.59 15.50 -10.00
CA PRO A 6 -3.18 15.25 -9.64
C PRO A 6 -2.86 15.43 -8.14
N HIS A 7 -3.50 16.42 -7.48
CA HIS A 7 -3.23 16.76 -6.08
C HIS A 7 -4.38 16.38 -5.13
N GLU A 8 -5.38 15.66 -5.64
CA GLU A 8 -6.58 15.31 -4.87
C GLU A 8 -6.73 13.79 -4.71
N ARG A 9 -5.66 13.05 -5.01
CA ARG A 9 -5.53 11.61 -4.75
C ARG A 9 -5.54 11.34 -3.24
N ALA A 10 -6.18 10.26 -2.84
CA ALA A 10 -6.07 9.71 -1.51
C ALA A 10 -4.63 9.31 -1.20
N ASN A 11 -4.20 9.60 0.03
CA ASN A 11 -2.88 9.26 0.54
C ASN A 11 -2.69 7.73 0.55
N ARG A 12 -1.53 7.28 0.07
CA ARG A 12 -1.15 5.86 -0.02
C ARG A 12 0.13 5.56 0.74
N ASP A 13 0.49 6.37 1.74
CA ASP A 13 1.70 6.16 2.55
C ASP A 13 1.66 4.81 3.26
N PHE A 14 0.47 4.24 3.45
CA PHE A 14 0.31 2.88 3.98
C PHE A 14 0.99 1.79 3.13
N CYS A 15 1.26 2.03 1.84
CA CYS A 15 1.92 1.05 0.97
C CYS A 15 3.34 0.69 1.44
N VAL A 16 4.00 1.57 2.21
CA VAL A 16 5.33 1.25 2.80
C VAL A 16 5.25 0.11 3.82
N LYS A 17 4.06 -0.18 4.34
CA LYS A 17 3.82 -1.27 5.30
C LYS A 17 3.60 -2.61 4.62
N PHE A 18 3.43 -2.63 3.30
CA PHE A 18 3.19 -3.84 2.55
C PHE A 18 4.50 -4.55 2.24
N PRO A 19 4.56 -5.89 2.39
CA PRO A 19 5.73 -6.67 2.00
C PRO A 19 6.10 -6.45 0.53
N GLU A 20 7.40 -6.47 0.25
CA GLU A 20 7.93 -6.15 -1.08
C GLU A 20 7.43 -7.13 -2.15
N GLU A 21 7.15 -8.37 -1.77
CA GLU A 21 6.63 -9.40 -2.68
C GLU A 21 5.26 -9.05 -3.27
N ILE A 22 4.47 -8.21 -2.58
CA ILE A 22 3.15 -7.76 -3.03
C ILE A 22 3.26 -6.51 -3.92
N ARG A 23 4.39 -5.80 -3.83
CA ARG A 23 4.63 -4.55 -4.59
C ARG A 23 4.98 -4.82 -6.06
N HIS A 24 5.27 -6.06 -6.44
CA HIS A 24 5.70 -6.43 -7.79
C HIS A 24 4.50 -6.88 -8.66
N ASP A 25 4.01 -5.94 -9.48
CA ASP A 25 3.12 -6.09 -10.65
C ASP A 25 1.80 -6.88 -10.50
N ASN A 26 0.72 -6.21 -10.90
CA ASN A 26 -0.68 -6.70 -10.95
C ASN A 26 -1.47 -6.74 -9.63
N LEU A 27 -0.99 -6.10 -8.56
CA LEU A 27 -1.76 -5.91 -7.32
C LEU A 27 -3.13 -5.28 -7.59
N ALA A 28 -3.19 -4.24 -8.42
CA ALA A 28 -4.45 -3.57 -8.77
C ALA A 28 -5.48 -4.53 -9.41
N GLY A 29 -5.03 -5.45 -10.27
CA GLY A 29 -5.90 -6.46 -10.88
C GLY A 29 -6.41 -7.49 -9.87
N GLN A 30 -5.56 -7.92 -8.94
CA GLN A 30 -5.93 -8.84 -7.85
C GLN A 30 -6.90 -8.19 -6.86
N LEU A 31 -6.67 -6.92 -6.52
CA LEU A 31 -7.58 -6.13 -5.67
C LEU A 31 -8.95 -6.00 -6.32
N TRP A 32 -9.00 -5.73 -7.63
CA TRP A 32 -10.25 -5.64 -8.35
C TRP A 32 -11.02 -6.97 -8.34
N PHE A 33 -10.36 -8.07 -8.67
CA PHE A 33 -10.96 -9.40 -8.60
C PHE A 33 -11.46 -9.72 -7.17
N GLY A 34 -10.66 -9.41 -6.16
CA GLY A 34 -11.03 -9.56 -4.75
C GLY A 34 -12.27 -8.73 -4.37
N ALA A 35 -12.35 -7.48 -4.85
CA ALA A 35 -13.51 -6.61 -4.63
C ALA A 35 -14.78 -7.17 -5.28
N GLU A 36 -14.70 -7.67 -6.53
CA GLU A 36 -15.85 -8.29 -7.20
C GLU A 36 -16.33 -9.55 -6.46
N CYS A 37 -15.42 -10.44 -6.07
CA CYS A 37 -15.77 -11.63 -5.30
C CYS A 37 -16.41 -11.27 -3.96
N LEU A 38 -15.83 -10.34 -3.20
CA LEU A 38 -16.40 -9.89 -1.92
C LEU A 38 -17.77 -9.23 -2.11
N ALA A 39 -17.93 -8.38 -3.13
CA ALA A 39 -19.21 -7.75 -3.46
C ALA A 39 -20.28 -8.78 -3.83
N ALA A 40 -19.90 -9.86 -4.53
CA ALA A 40 -20.75 -10.99 -4.88
C ALA A 40 -21.08 -11.92 -3.70
N GLY A 41 -20.46 -11.71 -2.53
CA GLY A 41 -20.73 -12.46 -1.32
C GLY A 41 -19.75 -13.60 -1.04
N SER A 42 -18.66 -13.73 -1.80
CA SER A 42 -17.55 -14.62 -1.44
C SER A 42 -16.90 -14.19 -0.12
N ILE A 43 -16.11 -15.10 0.46
CA ILE A 43 -15.45 -14.93 1.75
C ILE A 43 -14.00 -15.36 1.59
N ILE A 44 -13.07 -14.59 2.17
CA ILE A 44 -11.66 -14.97 2.24
C ILE A 44 -11.52 -16.08 3.28
N MET A 45 -10.89 -17.19 2.87
CA MET A 45 -10.70 -18.37 3.72
C MET A 45 -9.99 -17.97 5.03
N ASN A 46 -10.50 -18.44 6.17
CA ASN A 46 -9.99 -18.12 7.51
C ASN A 46 -10.06 -16.63 7.92
N ARG A 47 -10.81 -15.79 7.18
CA ARG A 47 -10.95 -14.33 7.40
C ARG A 47 -12.39 -13.86 7.25
N GLU A 48 -13.33 -14.57 7.88
CA GLU A 48 -14.77 -14.35 7.68
C GLU A 48 -15.26 -13.01 8.21
N ILE A 49 -14.76 -12.61 9.39
CA ILE A 49 -15.14 -11.35 10.05
C ILE A 49 -14.64 -10.16 9.22
N GLU A 50 -13.38 -10.19 8.80
CA GLU A 50 -12.78 -9.16 7.96
C GLU A 50 -13.47 -9.09 6.59
N SER A 51 -13.80 -10.24 6.00
CA SER A 51 -14.58 -10.30 4.76
C SER A 51 -15.95 -9.64 4.91
N MET A 52 -16.67 -9.91 6.01
CA MET A 52 -17.95 -9.28 6.28
C MET A 52 -17.84 -7.76 6.47
N ALA A 53 -16.79 -7.29 7.14
CA ALA A 53 -16.51 -5.87 7.31
C ALA A 53 -16.15 -5.17 5.98
N MET A 54 -15.42 -5.84 5.09
CA MET A 54 -15.01 -5.30 3.79
C MET A 54 -16.10 -5.36 2.71
N ARG A 55 -17.12 -6.21 2.84
CA ARG A 55 -18.23 -6.30 1.88
C ARG A 55 -18.92 -4.97 1.52
N PRO A 56 -19.34 -4.12 2.47
CA PRO A 56 -19.94 -2.82 2.12
C PRO A 56 -18.99 -1.94 1.32
N LEU A 57 -17.69 -1.97 1.67
CA LEU A 57 -16.64 -1.23 0.98
C LEU A 57 -16.44 -1.74 -0.46
N ALA A 58 -16.38 -3.06 -0.65
CA ALA A 58 -16.28 -3.68 -1.97
C ALA A 58 -17.50 -3.37 -2.88
N LYS A 59 -18.72 -3.36 -2.30
CA LYS A 59 -19.93 -2.93 -3.01
C LYS A 59 -19.90 -1.44 -3.38
N GLY A 60 -19.41 -0.60 -2.46
CA GLY A 60 -19.21 0.82 -2.73
C GLY A 60 -18.23 1.07 -3.86
N LEU A 61 -17.09 0.38 -3.83
CA LEU A 61 -16.04 0.47 -4.84
C LEU A 61 -16.53 0.04 -6.24
N THR A 62 -17.19 -1.12 -6.33
CA THR A 62 -17.74 -1.63 -7.60
C THR A 62 -18.81 -0.70 -8.18
N ARG A 63 -19.69 -0.13 -7.34
CA ARG A 63 -20.69 0.86 -7.77
C ARG A 63 -20.04 2.17 -8.24
N SER A 64 -19.05 2.66 -7.49
CA SER A 64 -18.34 3.90 -7.83
C SER A 64 -17.58 3.76 -9.15
N LEU A 65 -17.00 2.59 -9.43
CA LEU A 65 -16.37 2.34 -10.72
C LEU A 65 -17.39 2.38 -11.87
N GLU A 66 -18.57 1.79 -11.69
CA GLU A 66 -19.61 1.81 -12.72
C GLU A 66 -20.12 3.24 -12.99
N GLU A 67 -20.21 4.07 -11.95
CA GLU A 67 -20.53 5.49 -12.10
C GLU A 67 -19.44 6.23 -12.91
N VAL A 68 -18.16 6.04 -12.57
CA VAL A 68 -17.04 6.62 -13.31
C VAL A 68 -17.04 6.15 -14.77
N ARG A 69 -17.28 4.85 -15.03
CA ARG A 69 -17.39 4.30 -16.38
C ARG A 69 -18.55 4.93 -17.15
N GLY A 70 -19.71 5.10 -16.53
CA GLY A 70 -20.87 5.79 -17.11
C GLY A 70 -20.53 7.22 -17.51
N LEU A 71 -19.92 7.98 -16.60
CA LEU A 71 -19.49 9.36 -16.87
C LEU A 71 -18.45 9.44 -17.99
N LEU A 72 -17.50 8.49 -18.03
CA LEU A 72 -16.45 8.45 -19.06
C LEU A 72 -17.04 8.10 -20.41
N ARG A 73 -18.00 7.19 -20.46
CA ARG A 73 -18.74 6.85 -21.68
C ARG A 73 -19.52 8.04 -22.22
N ASP A 74 -20.21 8.78 -21.35
CA ASP A 74 -20.93 10.00 -21.72
C ASP A 74 -19.98 11.09 -22.23
N GLN A 75 -18.79 11.21 -21.62
CA GLN A 75 -17.75 12.16 -22.05
C GLN A 75 -17.13 11.75 -23.40
N ALA A 76 -16.93 10.46 -23.64
CA ALA A 76 -16.41 9.96 -24.91
C ALA A 76 -17.32 10.27 -26.11
N LEU A 77 -18.61 10.47 -25.87
CA LEU A 77 -19.59 10.89 -26.88
C LEU A 77 -19.66 12.42 -27.06
N ARG A 78 -18.91 13.20 -26.28
CA ARG A 78 -18.88 14.66 -26.29
C ARG A 78 -17.46 15.18 -26.56
N ASP A 79 -16.94 16.05 -25.70
CA ASP A 79 -15.59 16.62 -25.79
C ASP A 79 -14.66 15.93 -24.80
N LEU A 80 -13.59 15.33 -25.33
CA LEU A 80 -12.59 14.59 -24.57
C LEU A 80 -11.67 15.52 -23.76
N ASN A 81 -11.59 16.80 -24.11
CA ASN A 81 -10.64 17.74 -23.52
C ASN A 81 -11.14 18.43 -22.24
N VAL A 82 -12.39 18.19 -21.81
CA VAL A 82 -12.98 18.86 -20.65
C VAL A 82 -13.42 17.87 -19.58
N TYR A 83 -12.73 17.90 -18.43
CA TYR A 83 -13.15 17.16 -17.24
C TYR A 83 -14.19 17.94 -16.45
N THR A 84 -15.43 17.43 -16.44
CA THR A 84 -16.51 18.04 -15.66
C THR A 84 -16.26 17.95 -14.16
N ALA A 85 -16.82 18.89 -13.38
CA ALA A 85 -16.73 18.84 -11.91
C ALA A 85 -17.29 17.52 -11.35
N ARG A 86 -18.37 17.01 -11.95
CA ARG A 86 -18.97 15.72 -11.59
C ARG A 86 -18.01 14.54 -11.82
N MET A 87 -17.25 14.55 -12.93
CA MET A 87 -16.23 13.54 -13.20
C MET A 87 -15.12 13.57 -12.15
N LYS A 88 -14.61 14.75 -11.82
CA LYS A 88 -13.57 14.91 -10.80
C LYS A 88 -14.03 14.39 -9.44
N GLU A 89 -15.26 14.72 -9.05
CA GLU A 89 -15.84 14.26 -7.79
C GLU A 89 -16.03 12.73 -7.76
N ALA A 90 -16.54 12.14 -8.84
CA ALA A 90 -16.69 10.69 -8.95
C ALA A 90 -15.33 9.97 -8.89
N LEU A 91 -14.29 10.53 -9.54
CA LEU A 91 -12.94 9.99 -9.50
C LEU A 91 -12.30 10.10 -8.09
N LYS A 92 -12.55 11.18 -7.36
CA LYS A 92 -12.10 11.32 -5.96
C LYS A 92 -12.73 10.28 -5.05
N GLN A 93 -14.05 10.10 -5.17
CA GLN A 93 -14.79 9.10 -4.40
C GLN A 93 -14.28 7.69 -4.72
N PHE A 94 -14.07 7.40 -6.00
CA PHE A 94 -13.46 6.14 -6.42
C PHE A 94 -12.07 5.93 -5.84
N ASP A 95 -11.18 6.93 -5.93
CA ASP A 95 -9.80 6.82 -5.45
C ASP A 95 -9.73 6.64 -3.93
N ALA A 96 -10.61 7.33 -3.17
CA ALA A 96 -10.71 7.17 -1.72
C ALA A 96 -11.20 5.76 -1.33
N LEU A 97 -12.28 5.28 -1.96
CA LEU A 97 -12.80 3.92 -1.74
C LEU A 97 -11.78 2.85 -2.12
N PHE A 98 -11.04 3.07 -3.21
CA PHE A 98 -10.02 2.13 -3.67
C PHE A 98 -8.86 2.07 -2.67
N ALA A 99 -8.37 3.21 -2.18
CA ALA A 99 -7.29 3.27 -1.19
C ALA A 99 -7.69 2.59 0.13
N GLU A 100 -8.90 2.83 0.61
CA GLU A 100 -9.42 2.19 1.83
C GLU A 100 -9.56 0.67 1.65
N PHE A 101 -10.04 0.24 0.48
CA PHE A 101 -10.17 -1.18 0.14
C PHE A 101 -8.81 -1.86 0.02
N GLU A 102 -7.86 -1.24 -0.67
CA GLU A 102 -6.48 -1.71 -0.82
C GLU A 102 -5.84 -1.96 0.55
N LEU A 103 -5.90 -0.97 1.45
CA LEU A 103 -5.39 -1.10 2.81
C LEU A 103 -6.06 -2.24 3.56
N SER A 104 -7.39 -2.31 3.57
CA SER A 104 -8.14 -3.32 4.33
C SER A 104 -7.88 -4.73 3.81
N TYR A 105 -7.83 -4.89 2.49
CA TYR A 105 -7.68 -6.17 1.82
C TYR A 105 -6.28 -6.74 1.99
N VAL A 106 -5.24 -5.94 1.72
CA VAL A 106 -3.85 -6.38 1.93
C VAL A 106 -3.61 -6.68 3.40
N SER A 107 -4.21 -5.91 4.32
CA SER A 107 -4.08 -6.15 5.75
C SER A 107 -4.74 -7.43 6.25
N ALA A 108 -5.79 -7.89 5.58
CA ALA A 108 -6.42 -9.17 5.90
C ALA A 108 -5.63 -10.35 5.32
N MET A 109 -4.96 -10.17 4.18
CA MET A 109 -4.26 -11.25 3.47
C MET A 109 -2.85 -11.49 3.98
N VAL A 110 -2.14 -10.43 4.38
CA VAL A 110 -0.75 -10.52 4.80
C VAL A 110 -0.59 -9.79 6.13
N PRO A 111 0.14 -10.36 7.10
CA PRO A 111 0.42 -9.65 8.35
C PRO A 111 1.11 -8.33 8.01
N VAL A 112 0.41 -7.24 8.23
CA VAL A 112 0.98 -5.90 8.15
C VAL A 112 1.69 -5.65 9.46
N GLN A 113 2.91 -5.15 9.39
CA GLN A 113 3.62 -4.72 10.58
C GLN A 113 2.74 -3.71 11.34
N SER A 114 2.48 -4.02 12.60
CA SER A 114 1.80 -3.11 13.51
C SER A 114 2.63 -1.83 13.67
N PRO A 115 2.01 -0.69 14.03
CA PRO A 115 2.74 0.53 14.32
C PRO A 115 3.87 0.31 15.34
N LYS A 116 3.63 -0.54 16.33
CA LYS A 116 4.63 -0.91 17.35
C LYS A 116 5.82 -1.67 16.77
N GLU A 117 5.58 -2.58 15.83
CA GLU A 117 6.66 -3.33 15.17
C GLU A 117 7.47 -2.41 14.25
N TYR A 118 6.81 -1.47 13.58
CA TYR A 118 7.50 -0.45 12.79
C TYR A 118 8.33 0.50 13.65
N ASP A 119 7.77 0.99 14.76
CA ASP A 119 8.47 1.86 15.71
C ASP A 119 9.68 1.13 16.33
N ALA A 120 9.51 -0.13 16.75
CA ALA A 120 10.61 -0.95 17.26
C ALA A 120 11.69 -1.18 16.18
N GLN A 121 11.30 -1.39 14.92
CA GLN A 121 12.23 -1.53 13.81
C GLN A 121 13.02 -0.22 13.58
N GLN A 122 12.36 0.94 13.66
CA GLN A 122 13.02 2.24 13.56
C GLN A 122 14.01 2.47 14.72
N GLU A 123 13.65 2.14 15.95
CA GLU A 123 14.55 2.25 17.11
C GLU A 123 15.80 1.40 16.93
N VAL A 124 15.64 0.16 16.44
CA VAL A 124 16.77 -0.73 16.13
C VAL A 124 17.64 -0.16 15.00
N ILE A 125 17.02 0.45 13.98
CA ILE A 125 17.74 1.11 12.88
C ILE A 125 18.64 2.24 13.41
N VAL A 126 18.08 3.11 14.26
CA VAL A 126 18.84 4.20 14.88
C VAL A 126 20.00 3.67 15.70
N LEU A 127 19.75 2.68 16.57
CA LEU A 127 20.79 2.05 17.39
C LEU A 127 21.93 1.45 16.55
N PHE A 128 21.61 0.80 15.44
CA PHE A 128 22.62 0.25 14.55
C PHE A 128 23.41 1.33 13.84
N CYS A 129 22.75 2.37 13.32
CA CYS A 129 23.44 3.51 12.71
C CYS A 129 24.43 4.17 13.69
N GLU A 130 24.02 4.38 14.95
CA GLU A 130 24.90 4.90 16.01
C GLU A 130 26.07 3.95 16.31
N THR A 131 25.81 2.64 16.34
CA THR A 131 26.83 1.62 16.60
C THR A 131 27.85 1.55 15.47
N VAL A 132 27.39 1.58 14.21
CA VAL A 132 28.23 1.60 13.01
C VAL A 132 29.07 2.87 12.97
N GLU A 133 28.46 4.04 13.21
CA GLU A 133 29.19 5.32 13.26
C GLU A 133 30.29 5.30 14.32
N ARG A 134 30.00 4.73 15.50
CA ARG A 134 30.99 4.56 16.57
C ARG A 134 32.10 3.59 16.17
N ALA A 135 31.77 2.47 15.54
CA ALA A 135 32.74 1.47 15.08
C ALA A 135 33.67 2.04 13.99
N LEU A 136 33.15 2.85 13.07
CA LEU A 136 33.92 3.58 12.07
C LEU A 136 34.87 4.59 12.74
N LYS A 137 34.39 5.38 13.71
CA LYS A 137 35.21 6.34 14.46
C LYS A 137 36.35 5.69 15.25
N LEU A 138 36.13 4.49 15.79
CA LEU A 138 37.13 3.72 16.53
C LEU A 138 38.04 2.88 15.62
N GLY A 139 37.77 2.84 14.31
CA GLY A 139 38.54 2.07 13.35
C GLY A 139 38.32 0.56 13.42
N TYR A 140 37.22 0.10 14.02
CA TYR A 140 36.84 -1.32 14.04
C TYR A 140 36.26 -1.79 12.71
N LEU A 141 35.71 -0.87 11.92
CA LEU A 141 35.17 -1.10 10.59
C LEU A 141 35.73 -0.02 9.65
N THR A 142 35.80 -0.33 8.35
CA THR A 142 36.13 0.65 7.29
C THR A 142 34.89 0.89 6.44
N GLN A 143 34.80 2.07 5.82
CA GLN A 143 33.64 2.46 5.02
C GLN A 143 33.35 1.47 3.88
N ASP A 144 34.42 0.98 3.24
CA ASP A 144 34.35 -0.02 2.16
C ASP A 144 33.71 -1.35 2.59
N MET A 145 33.69 -1.67 3.90
CA MET A 145 33.07 -2.89 4.41
C MET A 145 31.55 -2.79 4.58
N ILE A 146 30.97 -1.59 4.41
CA ILE A 146 29.56 -1.32 4.72
C ILE A 146 28.81 -0.80 3.48
N ASP A 147 29.49 -0.10 2.57
CA ASP A 147 28.88 0.57 1.42
C ASP A 147 28.11 -0.37 0.46
N ASP A 148 28.51 -1.65 0.38
CA ASP A 148 27.85 -2.65 -0.48
C ASP A 148 26.64 -3.34 0.20
N TYR A 149 26.41 -3.10 1.49
CA TYR A 149 25.36 -3.77 2.25
C TYR A 149 24.13 -2.90 2.40
N GLU A 150 22.98 -3.47 2.06
CA GLU A 150 21.70 -2.83 2.27
C GLU A 150 21.39 -2.81 3.77
N PRO A 151 21.11 -1.64 4.39
CA PRO A 151 20.90 -1.53 5.83
C PRO A 151 19.85 -2.54 6.31
N ALA A 152 18.72 -2.66 5.60
CA ALA A 152 17.65 -3.61 5.89
C ALA A 152 18.14 -5.07 6.04
N LEU A 153 19.07 -5.51 5.20
CA LEU A 153 19.65 -6.86 5.25
C LEU A 153 20.64 -7.03 6.40
N MET A 154 21.41 -5.99 6.74
CA MET A 154 22.33 -6.01 7.89
C MET A 154 21.60 -6.29 9.22
N PHE A 155 20.34 -5.84 9.35
CA PHE A 155 19.49 -6.10 10.52
C PHE A 155 18.95 -7.53 10.61
N THR A 156 18.72 -8.20 9.47
CA THR A 156 18.11 -9.53 9.43
C THR A 156 19.05 -10.67 9.85
N ILE A 157 20.31 -10.38 10.18
CA ILE A 157 21.28 -11.35 10.68
C ILE A 157 21.51 -11.13 12.19
N PRO A 158 20.60 -11.56 13.08
CA PRO A 158 20.74 -11.42 14.53
C PRO A 158 21.90 -12.24 15.14
N ARG A 159 22.76 -12.89 14.35
CA ARG A 159 23.70 -13.92 14.84
C ARG A 159 25.18 -13.56 14.88
N LEU A 160 25.60 -12.34 14.55
CA LEU A 160 27.02 -11.96 14.68
C LEU A 160 27.35 -11.17 15.96
N ALA A 161 26.38 -10.92 16.84
CA ALA A 161 26.57 -10.14 18.07
C ALA A 161 26.51 -10.95 19.40
N ILE A 162 26.38 -12.28 19.34
CA ILE A 162 26.44 -13.12 20.55
C ILE A 162 27.47 -14.24 20.36
N VAL A 163 28.74 -13.89 20.58
CA VAL A 163 29.75 -14.74 21.26
C VAL A 163 30.63 -13.81 22.09
#